data_AF-A0A0Q0Y3B5-F1
#
_entry.id   AF-A0A0Q0Y3B5-F1
#
_cell.length_a   1.000
_cell.length_b   1.000
_cell.length_c   1.000
_cell.angle_alpha   90.00
_cell.angle_beta   90.00
_cell.angle_gamma   90.00
#
_symmetry.space_group_name_H-M   'P 1'
#
loop_
_entity.id
_entity.type
_entity.pdbx_description
1 polymer ?
#
loop_
_entity_poly.entity_id
_entity_poly.type
_entity_poly.pdbx_seq_one_letter_code
_entity_poly.pdbx_strand_id
1 'polypeptide(L)'
;MTGDQRHRDAVRLLVALATDVDGSRRAGILAVPYRVAGRDGFVPRFASPDVDVEDVAARCIRIAAAGADQYTGVQLLGAIPARGRGGAADTAGLSALAVDVDVEGDGHAATTDTGLPLPPSQEAAVGILAGLPDPTYLVATGGGVHAWWIFNRHAAVDLVDAKRIVRGWSDLVRGRAHGLGWHVDQTGDLARVLRLPGTINYKYPGRPVVEIVASGPRHSLDELASLIPAQEPEPERSTAFVRPASGGADAAEVTARWSAETDWATLLEPAGWTCSRDNCHGERHWTRPGKTSGTSAVSHDDPPVLHVFTSGSELPVGTSTKLDVYAGLHHGGDVRAAWHTIASLLAAAGPNVAGLARFVADGGPAERTGGRLVWAARQIATEADRNILIRQLIRAAVDRGLPLDTAARAAVRGLRSQERTAPVGH
;
A
#
# COMPACT_ATOMS: atom_id res chain seq x y z
N MET A 1 7.47 37.15 -6.66
CA MET A 1 7.97 36.52 -7.91
C MET A 1 7.22 37.03 -9.15
N THR A 2 7.95 37.52 -10.16
CA THR A 2 7.41 37.98 -11.47
C THR A 2 6.91 36.81 -12.32
N GLY A 3 6.03 37.07 -13.30
CA GLY A 3 5.52 36.03 -14.21
C GLY A 3 6.62 35.25 -14.94
N ASP A 4 7.64 35.95 -15.43
CA ASP A 4 8.78 35.35 -16.12
C ASP A 4 9.60 34.43 -15.21
N GLN A 5 9.78 34.80 -13.94
CA GLN A 5 10.47 33.95 -12.97
C GLN A 5 9.65 32.69 -12.64
N ARG A 6 8.32 32.81 -12.56
CA ARG A 6 7.43 31.64 -12.35
C ARG A 6 7.57 30.63 -13.48
N HIS A 7 7.52 31.11 -14.71
CA HIS A 7 7.68 30.26 -15.89
C HIS A 7 9.05 29.60 -15.93
N ARG A 8 10.11 30.37 -15.67
CA ARG A 8 11.48 29.85 -15.58
C ARG A 8 11.63 28.73 -14.55
N ASP A 9 11.06 28.87 -13.35
CA ASP A 9 11.19 27.84 -12.30
C ASP A 9 10.46 26.54 -12.66
N ALA A 10 9.25 26.65 -13.24
CA ALA A 10 8.51 25.50 -13.75
C ALA A 10 9.32 24.75 -14.83
N VAL A 11 9.89 25.50 -15.78
CA VAL A 11 10.73 24.96 -16.86
C VAL A 11 11.96 24.27 -16.30
N ARG A 12 12.68 24.90 -15.36
CA ARG A 12 13.90 24.32 -14.76
C ARG A 12 13.63 22.93 -14.16
N LEU A 13 12.57 22.79 -13.37
CA LEU A 13 12.24 21.48 -12.79
C LEU A 13 11.83 20.46 -13.87
N LEU A 14 10.94 20.84 -14.79
CA LEU A 14 10.43 19.92 -15.81
C LEU A 14 11.53 19.47 -16.78
N VAL A 15 12.41 20.39 -17.21
CA VAL A 15 13.59 20.06 -18.02
C VAL A 15 14.49 19.12 -17.25
N ALA A 16 14.74 19.39 -15.96
CA ALA A 16 15.61 18.54 -15.17
C ALA A 16 15.09 17.11 -15.02
N LEU A 17 13.78 16.92 -14.95
CA LEU A 17 13.13 15.62 -14.92
C LEU A 17 13.12 14.91 -16.28
N ALA A 18 13.06 15.68 -17.38
CA ALA A 18 12.89 15.16 -18.75
C ALA A 18 14.19 14.96 -19.53
N THR A 19 15.34 15.47 -19.04
CA THR A 19 16.62 15.35 -19.73
C THR A 19 17.72 14.78 -18.84
N ASP A 20 18.72 14.17 -19.44
CA ASP A 20 19.97 13.82 -18.78
C ASP A 20 20.95 15.02 -18.81
N VAL A 21 22.03 14.92 -18.05
CA VAL A 21 23.03 16.02 -17.92
C VAL A 21 23.74 16.34 -19.24
N ASP A 22 23.79 15.40 -20.18
CA ASP A 22 24.31 15.62 -21.54
C ASP A 22 23.29 16.27 -22.48
N GLY A 23 22.11 16.62 -21.97
CA GLY A 23 21.02 17.27 -22.72
C GLY A 23 20.14 16.31 -23.50
N SER A 24 20.44 15.00 -23.50
CA SER A 24 19.58 14.01 -24.14
C SER A 24 18.23 13.91 -23.44
N ARG A 25 17.16 13.72 -24.23
CA ARG A 25 15.80 13.55 -23.68
C ARG A 25 15.62 12.14 -23.15
N ARG A 26 14.99 12.03 -21.99
CA ARG A 26 14.61 10.75 -21.38
C ARG A 26 13.39 10.17 -22.09
N ALA A 27 13.42 8.87 -22.37
CA ALA A 27 12.29 8.14 -22.91
C ALA A 27 11.24 7.92 -21.80
N GLY A 28 10.47 8.95 -21.46
CA GLY A 28 9.44 8.86 -20.43
C GLY A 28 8.48 10.05 -20.43
N ILE A 29 7.23 9.78 -20.06
CA ILE A 29 6.13 10.74 -20.06
C ILE A 29 6.11 11.49 -18.74
N LEU A 30 6.07 12.82 -18.79
CA LEU A 30 5.87 13.66 -17.63
C LEU A 30 4.39 13.60 -17.21
N ALA A 31 4.12 13.22 -15.96
CA ALA A 31 2.81 13.39 -15.35
C ALA A 31 2.73 14.78 -14.70
N VAL A 32 1.79 15.61 -15.14
CA VAL A 32 1.58 16.98 -14.63
C VAL A 32 0.14 17.20 -14.14
N PRO A 33 -0.36 16.35 -13.21
CA PRO A 33 -1.75 16.43 -12.78
C PRO A 33 -2.03 17.69 -11.96
N TYR A 34 -3.30 18.05 -11.86
CA TYR A 34 -3.75 19.17 -11.04
C TYR A 34 -4.98 18.81 -10.20
N ARG A 35 -5.25 19.57 -9.14
CA ARG A 35 -6.47 19.48 -8.34
C ARG A 35 -7.26 20.77 -8.45
N VAL A 36 -8.58 20.63 -8.45
CA VAL A 36 -9.53 21.75 -8.47
C VAL A 36 -10.26 21.74 -7.13
N ALA A 37 -10.41 22.91 -6.50
CA ALA A 37 -11.15 23.02 -5.25
C ALA A 37 -12.58 22.46 -5.40
N GLY A 38 -13.03 21.67 -4.41
CA GLY A 38 -14.35 21.03 -4.42
C GLY A 38 -14.47 19.80 -5.33
N ARG A 39 -13.40 19.38 -6.02
CA ARG A 39 -13.36 18.13 -6.79
C ARG A 39 -12.52 17.09 -6.07
N ASP A 40 -13.05 15.87 -5.98
CA ASP A 40 -12.30 14.74 -5.45
C ASP A 40 -11.25 14.24 -6.45
N GLY A 41 -10.04 14.01 -5.94
CA GLY A 41 -8.92 13.44 -6.67
C GLY A 41 -8.19 14.41 -7.62
N PHE A 42 -7.22 13.84 -8.36
CA PHE A 42 -6.44 14.55 -9.36
C PHE A 42 -7.12 14.50 -10.73
N VAL A 43 -7.00 15.59 -11.49
CA VAL A 43 -7.23 15.59 -12.93
C VAL A 43 -5.92 15.19 -13.62
N PRO A 44 -5.88 14.03 -14.28
CA PRO A 44 -4.65 13.56 -14.91
C PRO A 44 -4.32 14.37 -16.17
N ARG A 45 -3.04 14.68 -16.33
CA ARG A 45 -2.45 15.34 -17.49
C ARG A 45 -1.04 14.81 -17.70
N PHE A 46 -0.68 14.71 -18.97
CA PHE A 46 0.55 14.06 -19.40
C PHE A 46 1.22 14.88 -20.49
N ALA A 47 2.54 14.81 -20.54
CA ALA A 47 3.39 15.42 -21.56
C ALA A 47 4.31 14.35 -22.15
N SER A 48 4.17 14.12 -23.46
CA SER A 48 5.01 13.20 -24.24
C SER A 48 6.49 13.61 -24.17
N PRO A 49 7.46 12.68 -24.24
CA PRO A 49 8.88 13.01 -24.27
C PRO A 49 9.28 14.06 -25.32
N ASP A 50 8.60 14.08 -26.46
CA ASP A 50 8.93 14.95 -27.61
C ASP A 50 8.29 16.34 -27.54
N VAL A 51 7.43 16.60 -26.55
CA VAL A 51 6.78 17.91 -26.43
C VAL A 51 7.79 19.00 -26.04
N ASP A 52 7.51 20.24 -26.41
CA ASP A 52 8.24 21.37 -25.86
C ASP A 52 7.88 21.56 -24.37
N VAL A 53 8.90 21.50 -23.52
CA VAL A 53 8.76 21.65 -22.07
C VAL A 53 8.33 23.07 -21.70
N GLU A 54 8.72 24.07 -22.49
CA GLU A 54 8.31 25.48 -22.31
C GLU A 54 6.78 25.62 -22.40
N ASP A 55 6.17 24.96 -23.40
CA ASP A 55 4.72 24.92 -23.59
C ASP A 55 4.00 24.15 -22.48
N VAL A 56 4.60 23.07 -21.98
CA VAL A 56 4.09 22.32 -20.83
C VAL A 56 4.06 23.21 -19.60
N ALA A 57 5.16 23.90 -19.29
CA ALA A 57 5.27 24.81 -18.16
C ALA A 57 4.26 25.96 -18.27
N ALA A 58 4.18 26.62 -19.43
CA ALA A 58 3.25 27.72 -19.67
C ALA A 58 1.78 27.29 -19.47
N ARG A 59 1.41 26.09 -19.95
CA ARG A 59 0.08 25.52 -19.73
C ARG A 59 -0.20 25.21 -18.26
N CYS A 60 0.76 24.62 -17.55
CA CYS A 60 0.64 24.34 -16.11
C CYS A 60 0.41 25.64 -15.32
N ILE A 61 1.12 26.71 -15.66
CA ILE A 61 0.94 28.03 -15.03
C ILE A 61 -0.44 28.63 -15.33
N ARG A 62 -0.93 28.50 -16.57
CA ARG A 62 -2.30 28.95 -16.91
C ARG A 62 -3.36 28.19 -16.13
N ILE A 63 -3.20 26.86 -16.00
CA ILE A 63 -4.11 26.02 -15.19
C ILE A 63 -4.07 26.47 -13.73
N ALA A 64 -2.89 26.70 -13.17
CA ALA A 64 -2.73 27.17 -11.80
C ALA A 64 -3.38 28.55 -11.60
N ALA A 65 -3.14 29.50 -12.51
CA ALA A 65 -3.75 30.83 -12.46
C ALA A 65 -5.29 30.81 -12.52
N ALA A 66 -5.88 29.74 -13.07
CA ALA A 66 -7.32 29.52 -13.11
C ALA A 66 -7.90 28.90 -11.80
N GLY A 67 -7.11 28.78 -10.74
CA GLY A 67 -7.60 28.31 -9.43
C GLY A 67 -7.35 26.83 -9.13
N ALA A 68 -6.36 26.21 -9.79
CA ALA A 68 -6.01 24.80 -9.56
C ALA A 68 -4.64 24.64 -8.88
N ASP A 69 -4.53 23.68 -7.97
CA ASP A 69 -3.24 23.25 -7.44
C ASP A 69 -2.53 22.37 -8.46
N GLN A 70 -1.35 22.78 -8.92
CA GLN A 70 -0.62 22.11 -9.99
C GLN A 70 0.57 21.31 -9.44
N TYR A 71 0.72 20.09 -9.96
CA TYR A 71 1.72 19.13 -9.51
C TYR A 71 2.51 18.56 -10.69
N THR A 72 3.63 17.91 -10.38
CA THR A 72 4.40 17.08 -11.30
C THR A 72 4.80 15.77 -10.62
N GLY A 73 4.83 14.68 -11.38
CA GLY A 73 5.34 13.39 -10.93
C GLY A 73 6.84 13.47 -10.65
N VAL A 74 7.29 12.72 -9.64
CA VAL A 74 8.73 12.60 -9.34
C VAL A 74 9.41 11.69 -10.36
N GLN A 75 8.73 10.61 -10.75
CA GLN A 75 9.21 9.67 -11.76
C GLN A 75 8.50 9.89 -13.10
N LEU A 76 9.18 9.54 -14.20
CA LEU A 76 8.57 9.50 -15.53
C LEU A 76 7.73 8.22 -15.68
N LEU A 77 6.68 8.29 -16.50
CA LEU A 77 5.85 7.15 -16.84
C LEU A 77 6.33 6.50 -18.14
N GLY A 78 6.28 5.17 -18.23
CA GLY A 78 6.58 4.42 -19.44
C GLY A 78 5.45 4.45 -20.47
N ALA A 79 4.21 4.64 -20.01
CA ALA A 79 3.03 4.79 -20.84
C ALA A 79 1.98 5.70 -20.18
N ILE A 80 1.06 6.22 -20.99
CA ILE A 80 -0.11 6.92 -20.46
C ILE A 80 -1.05 5.87 -19.83
N PRO A 81 -1.38 5.97 -18.53
CA PRO A 81 -2.24 5.01 -17.86
C PRO A 81 -3.68 5.14 -18.37
N ALA A 82 -4.41 4.02 -18.40
CA ALA A 82 -5.81 4.01 -18.83
C ALA A 82 -6.73 4.84 -17.91
N ARG A 83 -6.37 4.97 -16.63
CA ARG A 83 -7.11 5.74 -15.62
C ARG A 83 -6.16 6.40 -14.63
N GLY A 84 -6.55 7.56 -14.11
CA GLY A 84 -5.81 8.26 -13.07
C GLY A 84 -4.49 8.87 -13.58
N ARG A 85 -3.63 9.25 -12.63
CA ARG A 85 -2.38 9.99 -12.88
C ARG A 85 -1.15 9.09 -13.09
N GLY A 86 -1.33 7.78 -13.02
CA GLY A 86 -0.25 6.79 -13.02
C GLY A 86 0.09 6.31 -11.62
N GLY A 87 0.54 5.06 -11.54
CA GLY A 87 0.98 4.39 -10.33
C GLY A 87 2.38 3.79 -10.49
N ALA A 88 2.82 3.03 -9.47
CA ALA A 88 4.14 2.39 -9.47
C ALA A 88 4.38 1.45 -10.67
N ALA A 89 3.34 0.81 -11.19
CA ALA A 89 3.44 -0.08 -12.35
C ALA A 89 3.63 0.66 -13.68
N ASP A 90 3.32 1.95 -13.72
CA ASP A 90 3.44 2.78 -14.92
C ASP A 90 4.79 3.50 -14.99
N THR A 91 5.63 3.41 -13.96
CA THR A 91 6.92 4.09 -13.85
C THR A 91 7.96 3.54 -14.83
N ALA A 92 8.63 4.42 -15.60
CA ALA A 92 9.65 4.03 -16.59
C ALA A 92 11.04 3.73 -16.00
N GLY A 93 11.24 4.04 -14.72
CA GLY A 93 12.54 4.05 -14.05
C GLY A 93 12.60 5.18 -13.04
N LEU A 94 13.79 5.46 -12.51
CA LEU A 94 13.98 6.55 -11.56
C LEU A 94 14.61 7.77 -12.23
N SER A 95 13.97 8.92 -12.03
CA SER A 95 14.42 10.25 -12.47
C SER A 95 14.99 11.09 -11.34
N ALA A 96 14.49 10.88 -10.11
CA ALA A 96 14.86 11.65 -8.94
C ALA A 96 14.51 10.92 -7.64
N LEU A 97 15.14 11.32 -6.55
CA LEU A 97 14.62 11.14 -5.19
C LEU A 97 14.05 12.48 -4.73
N ALA A 98 12.97 12.43 -3.97
CA ALA A 98 12.39 13.63 -3.40
C ALA A 98 11.79 13.34 -2.02
N VAL A 99 11.71 14.38 -1.19
CA VAL A 99 11.00 14.34 0.08
C VAL A 99 10.13 15.59 0.22
N ASP A 100 8.99 15.41 0.89
CA ASP A 100 8.07 16.47 1.29
C ASP A 100 8.17 16.64 2.80
N VAL A 101 8.64 17.81 3.24
CA VAL A 101 8.79 18.15 4.66
C VAL A 101 7.83 19.28 4.97
N ASP A 102 6.68 18.92 5.53
CA ASP A 102 5.71 19.88 6.04
C ASP A 102 6.28 20.64 7.25
N VAL A 103 5.89 21.91 7.38
CA VAL A 103 6.22 22.77 8.52
C VAL A 103 4.96 23.00 9.35
N GLU A 104 5.13 23.12 10.66
CA GLU A 104 4.04 23.46 11.58
C GLU A 104 3.34 24.75 11.15
N GLY A 105 2.00 24.73 11.11
CA GLY A 105 1.20 25.88 10.74
C GLY A 105 -0.27 25.52 10.45
N ASP A 106 -1.05 26.54 10.08
CA ASP A 106 -2.47 26.41 9.76
C ASP A 106 -2.70 25.34 8.69
N GLY A 107 -3.37 24.24 9.04
CA GLY A 107 -3.68 23.13 8.13
C GLY A 107 -2.95 21.82 8.41
N HIS A 108 -2.22 21.72 9.53
CA HIS A 108 -1.65 20.47 10.05
C HIS A 108 -2.16 20.18 11.48
N ALA A 109 -2.31 18.91 11.84
CA ALA A 109 -2.75 18.51 13.18
C ALA A 109 -1.67 18.84 14.23
N ALA A 110 -2.07 19.28 15.42
CA ALA A 110 -1.16 19.66 16.51
C ALA A 110 -0.24 18.54 16.99
N THR A 111 -0.63 17.29 16.75
CA THR A 111 0.19 16.09 16.94
C THR A 111 -0.02 15.16 15.75
N THR A 112 1.07 14.55 15.29
CA THR A 112 1.03 13.56 14.21
C THR A 112 0.81 12.17 14.78
N ASP A 113 0.50 11.19 13.93
CA ASP A 113 0.27 9.80 14.33
C ASP A 113 1.49 9.15 15.04
N THR A 114 2.67 9.79 14.96
CA THR A 114 3.91 9.35 15.62
C THR A 114 4.10 9.97 17.01
N GLY A 115 3.24 10.92 17.42
CA GLY A 115 3.38 11.67 18.67
C GLY A 115 4.45 12.77 18.64
N LEU A 116 5.17 12.93 17.51
CA LEU A 116 6.13 14.01 17.31
C LEU A 116 5.49 15.21 16.59
N PRO A 117 5.91 16.45 16.90
CA PRO A 117 5.48 17.64 16.18
C PRO A 117 6.12 17.72 14.79
N LEU A 118 5.55 18.55 13.92
CA LEU A 118 6.22 18.95 12.69
C LEU A 118 7.37 19.94 12.99
N PRO A 119 8.34 20.11 12.08
CA PRO A 119 9.35 21.16 12.17
C PRO A 119 8.69 22.55 12.33
N PRO A 120 9.12 23.38 13.30
CA PRO A 120 8.44 24.64 13.61
C PRO A 120 8.70 25.78 12.61
N SER A 121 9.68 25.61 11.70
CA SER A 121 10.00 26.61 10.69
C SER A 121 10.60 25.98 9.43
N GLN A 122 10.66 26.77 8.36
CA GLN A 122 11.33 26.36 7.13
C GLN A 122 12.82 26.08 7.35
N GLU A 123 13.49 26.86 8.21
CA GLU A 123 14.89 26.63 8.59
C GLU A 123 15.05 25.30 9.32
N ALA A 124 14.14 24.95 10.24
CA ALA A 124 14.16 23.65 10.91
C ALA A 124 13.94 22.49 9.92
N ALA A 125 12.99 22.64 9.00
CA ALA A 125 12.75 21.66 7.94
C ALA A 125 13.98 21.45 7.04
N VAL A 126 14.66 22.53 6.64
CA VAL A 126 15.91 22.46 5.88
C VAL A 126 17.04 21.86 6.74
N GLY A 127 17.07 22.15 8.04
CA GLY A 127 18.03 21.60 8.99
C GLY A 127 18.02 20.08 9.07
N ILE A 128 16.89 19.41 8.82
CA ILE A 128 16.80 17.94 8.72
C ILE A 128 17.73 17.39 7.64
N LEU A 129 17.85 18.13 6.54
CA LEU A 129 18.61 17.74 5.36
C LEU A 129 20.11 17.99 5.51
N ALA A 130 20.53 18.74 6.55
CA ALA A 130 21.94 19.05 6.78
C ALA A 130 22.77 17.76 6.86
N GLY A 131 23.88 17.70 6.11
CA GLY A 131 24.75 16.52 6.05
C GLY A 131 24.34 15.45 5.03
N LEU A 132 23.22 15.62 4.33
CA LEU A 132 22.97 14.93 3.05
C LEU A 132 23.61 15.72 1.90
N PRO A 133 23.82 15.10 0.72
CA PRO A 133 24.16 15.85 -0.49
C PRO A 133 23.16 16.97 -0.74
N ASP A 134 23.62 18.10 -1.26
CA ASP A 134 22.74 19.26 -1.51
C ASP A 134 21.63 18.88 -2.52
N PRO A 135 20.35 19.20 -2.24
CA PRO A 135 19.28 18.99 -3.21
C PRO A 135 19.57 19.73 -4.52
N THR A 136 19.26 19.11 -5.66
CA THR A 136 19.23 19.78 -6.97
C THR A 136 18.30 20.99 -6.94
N TYR A 137 17.12 20.83 -6.34
CA TYR A 137 16.22 21.95 -6.05
C TYR A 137 15.65 21.83 -4.65
N LEU A 138 15.74 22.91 -3.88
CA LEU A 138 14.96 23.12 -2.67
C LEU A 138 13.81 24.05 -3.02
N VAL A 139 12.58 23.60 -2.79
CA VAL A 139 11.35 24.28 -3.19
C VAL A 139 10.55 24.65 -1.96
N ALA A 140 10.35 25.95 -1.73
CA ALA A 140 9.42 26.44 -0.73
C ALA A 140 7.99 26.34 -1.29
N THR A 141 7.11 25.65 -0.59
CA THR A 141 5.73 25.39 -1.06
C THR A 141 4.71 26.32 -0.41
N GLY A 142 5.14 27.06 0.61
CA GLY A 142 4.30 27.85 1.51
C GLY A 142 3.69 27.07 2.67
N GLY A 143 3.78 25.74 2.68
CA GLY A 143 3.41 24.89 3.82
C GLY A 143 4.57 24.04 4.35
N GLY A 144 5.75 24.16 3.75
CA GLY A 144 6.88 23.29 3.96
C GLY A 144 7.86 23.38 2.79
N VAL A 145 8.77 22.40 2.70
CA VAL A 145 9.76 22.32 1.63
C VAL A 145 9.70 20.99 0.90
N HIS A 146 9.82 21.03 -0.43
CA HIS A 146 10.20 19.86 -1.20
C HIS A 146 11.70 19.92 -1.47
N ALA A 147 12.41 18.84 -1.16
CA ALA A 147 13.80 18.68 -1.59
C ALA A 147 13.87 17.64 -2.71
N TRP A 148 14.52 18.00 -3.81
CA TRP A 148 14.65 17.19 -5.01
C TRP A 148 16.11 16.88 -5.29
N TRP A 149 16.46 15.59 -5.37
CA TRP A 149 17.75 15.11 -5.87
C TRP A 149 17.52 14.46 -7.22
N ILE A 150 17.77 15.21 -8.29
CA ILE A 150 17.50 14.77 -9.66
C ILE A 150 18.73 14.06 -10.20
N PHE A 151 18.52 12.95 -10.89
CA PHE A 151 19.62 12.11 -11.33
C PHE A 151 20.33 12.68 -12.56
N ASN A 152 21.61 12.36 -12.67
CA ASN A 152 22.44 12.67 -13.83
C ASN A 152 21.90 12.01 -15.09
N ARG A 153 21.46 10.76 -14.94
CA ARG A 153 20.85 9.95 -16.00
C ARG A 153 19.59 9.26 -15.49
N HIS A 154 18.63 9.04 -16.38
CA HIS A 154 17.48 8.20 -16.06
C HIS A 154 17.96 6.79 -15.70
N ALA A 155 17.62 6.33 -14.50
CA ALA A 155 18.08 5.05 -14.00
C ALA A 155 17.06 3.97 -14.33
N ALA A 156 17.46 3.03 -15.19
CA ALA A 156 16.73 1.80 -15.42
C ALA A 156 16.94 0.88 -14.22
N VAL A 157 15.94 0.77 -13.37
CA VAL A 157 15.93 -0.04 -12.16
C VAL A 157 14.65 -0.88 -12.18
N ASP A 158 14.72 -2.13 -11.75
CA ASP A 158 13.50 -2.93 -11.62
C ASP A 158 12.57 -2.36 -10.55
N LEU A 159 11.30 -2.78 -10.60
CA LEU A 159 10.26 -2.23 -9.74
C LEU A 159 10.51 -2.48 -8.24
N VAL A 160 11.16 -3.59 -7.87
CA VAL A 160 11.42 -3.94 -6.48
C VAL A 160 12.50 -3.02 -5.93
N ASP A 161 13.63 -2.91 -6.63
CA ASP A 161 14.72 -2.03 -6.24
C ASP A 161 14.32 -0.56 -6.29
N ALA A 162 13.55 -0.14 -7.31
CA ALA A 162 13.04 1.22 -7.40
C ALA A 162 12.20 1.58 -6.17
N LYS A 163 11.29 0.70 -5.73
CA LYS A 163 10.49 0.88 -4.51
C LYS A 163 11.36 0.94 -3.26
N ARG A 164 12.34 0.03 -3.14
CA ARG A 164 13.27 -0.03 -2.00
C ARG A 164 14.07 1.26 -1.88
N ILE A 165 14.60 1.77 -2.99
CA ILE A 165 15.40 2.99 -3.03
C ILE A 165 14.58 4.22 -2.65
N VAL A 166 13.43 4.46 -3.30
CA VAL A 166 12.64 5.67 -3.00
C VAL A 166 12.11 5.65 -1.57
N ARG A 167 11.71 4.48 -1.07
CA ARG A 167 11.28 4.31 0.32
C ARG A 167 12.43 4.52 1.29
N GLY A 168 13.56 3.85 1.06
CA GLY A 168 14.75 3.94 1.89
C GLY A 168 15.31 5.36 2.00
N TRP A 169 15.24 6.14 0.92
CA TRP A 169 15.60 7.56 0.96
C TRP A 169 14.66 8.39 1.84
N SER A 170 13.35 8.19 1.70
CA SER A 170 12.37 8.84 2.58
C SER A 170 12.54 8.42 4.04
N ASP A 171 12.84 7.14 4.29
CA ASP A 171 13.08 6.60 5.63
C ASP A 171 14.37 7.15 6.25
N LEU A 172 15.43 7.35 5.45
CA LEU A 172 16.66 8.03 5.88
C LEU A 172 16.35 9.44 6.39
N VAL A 173 15.61 10.25 5.61
CA VAL A 173 15.23 11.61 6.02
C VAL A 173 14.33 11.60 7.26
N ARG A 174 13.37 10.66 7.33
CA ARG A 174 12.51 10.47 8.50
C ARG A 174 13.30 10.11 9.76
N GLY A 175 14.30 9.23 9.64
CA GLY A 175 15.19 8.87 10.75
C GLY A 175 15.97 10.07 11.28
N ARG A 176 16.46 10.94 10.38
CA ARG A 176 17.11 12.20 10.76
C ARG A 176 16.14 13.15 11.47
N ALA A 177 14.94 13.34 10.94
CA ALA A 177 13.91 14.17 11.54
C ALA A 177 13.53 13.68 12.94
N HIS A 178 13.32 12.37 13.10
CA HIS A 178 13.03 11.74 14.38
C HIS A 178 14.16 11.96 15.39
N GLY A 179 15.43 11.84 14.97
CA GLY A 179 16.59 12.16 15.81
C GLY A 179 16.65 13.61 16.29
N LEU A 180 15.99 14.52 15.57
CA LEU A 180 15.84 15.94 15.92
C LEU A 180 14.51 16.24 16.63
N GLY A 181 13.69 15.22 16.91
CA GLY A 181 12.41 15.36 17.60
C GLY A 181 11.25 15.79 16.71
N TRP A 182 11.36 15.64 15.39
CA TRP A 182 10.35 16.06 14.42
C TRP A 182 9.77 14.88 13.63
N HIS A 183 8.51 15.04 13.21
CA HIS A 183 7.84 14.13 12.28
C HIS A 183 8.02 14.62 10.83
N VAL A 184 8.23 13.67 9.93
CA VAL A 184 8.21 13.87 8.47
C VAL A 184 7.42 12.72 7.88
N ASP A 185 6.52 12.96 6.92
CA ASP A 185 5.72 11.91 6.31
C ASP A 185 6.56 10.97 5.41
N GLN A 186 6.12 9.71 5.31
CA GLN A 186 6.69 8.78 4.36
C GLN A 186 6.16 9.13 2.96
N THR A 187 7.05 9.59 2.10
CA THR A 187 6.72 10.08 0.75
C THR A 187 7.47 9.36 -0.36
N GLY A 188 8.25 8.33 0.00
CA GLY A 188 8.97 7.47 -0.91
C GLY A 188 8.08 6.42 -1.56
N ASP A 189 7.19 6.84 -2.45
CA ASP A 189 6.45 5.96 -3.36
C ASP A 189 6.68 6.37 -4.82
N LEU A 190 6.63 5.41 -5.75
CA LEU A 190 6.93 5.65 -7.16
C LEU A 190 5.88 6.50 -7.88
N ALA A 191 4.67 6.61 -7.31
CA ALA A 191 3.59 7.41 -7.86
C ALA A 191 3.56 8.83 -7.27
N ARG A 192 4.58 9.23 -6.50
CA ARG A 192 4.60 10.52 -5.81
C ARG A 192 4.51 11.67 -6.82
N VAL A 193 3.64 12.62 -6.53
CA VAL A 193 3.62 13.94 -7.18
C VAL A 193 3.85 15.01 -6.14
N LEU A 194 4.52 16.07 -6.54
CA LEU A 194 4.84 17.22 -5.70
C LEU A 194 4.45 18.50 -6.45
N ARG A 195 4.21 19.58 -5.72
CA ARG A 195 3.80 20.87 -6.32
C ARG A 195 4.85 21.37 -7.29
N LEU A 196 4.40 21.88 -8.44
CA LEU A 196 5.27 22.42 -9.48
C LEU A 196 5.71 23.85 -9.10
N PRO A 197 7.01 24.17 -9.08
CA PRO A 197 7.49 25.54 -8.91
C PRO A 197 6.91 26.50 -9.97
N GLY A 198 6.77 27.76 -9.60
CA GLY A 198 6.11 28.77 -10.42
C GLY A 198 4.58 28.80 -10.31
N THR A 199 3.98 27.86 -9.57
CA THR A 199 2.52 27.75 -9.43
C THR A 199 2.03 28.26 -8.07
N ILE A 200 0.71 28.40 -7.92
CA ILE A 200 0.07 28.91 -6.70
C ILE A 200 -0.46 27.72 -5.89
N ASN A 201 -0.20 27.73 -4.59
CA ASN A 201 -0.72 26.74 -3.66
C ASN A 201 -2.03 27.24 -3.03
N TYR A 202 -3.16 26.74 -3.52
CA TYR A 202 -4.50 27.11 -3.07
C TYR A 202 -4.93 26.40 -1.79
N LYS A 203 -4.14 25.44 -1.28
CA LYS A 203 -4.36 24.82 0.04
C LYS A 203 -4.41 25.86 1.16
N TYR A 204 -3.64 26.95 1.04
CA TYR A 204 -3.51 27.97 2.08
C TYR A 204 -4.21 29.28 1.69
N PRO A 205 -4.86 29.99 2.64
CA PRO A 205 -5.53 31.26 2.38
C PRO A 205 -4.62 32.33 1.77
N GLY A 206 -3.35 32.36 2.20
CA GLY A 206 -2.32 33.29 1.69
C GLY A 206 -1.88 33.03 0.25
N ARG A 207 -2.32 31.93 -0.37
CA ARG A 207 -2.01 31.53 -1.75
C ARG A 207 -0.53 31.69 -2.09
N PRO A 208 0.38 31.10 -1.29
CA PRO A 208 1.80 31.24 -1.50
C PRO A 208 2.18 30.69 -2.88
N VAL A 209 3.18 31.33 -3.49
CA VAL A 209 3.76 30.84 -4.74
C VAL A 209 4.79 29.78 -4.39
N VAL A 210 4.76 28.67 -5.13
CA VAL A 210 5.74 27.59 -5.00
C VAL A 210 7.02 28.05 -5.69
N GLU A 211 8.13 28.15 -4.97
CA GLU A 211 9.36 28.82 -5.43
C GLU A 211 10.59 27.93 -5.24
N ILE A 212 11.49 27.90 -6.23
CA ILE A 212 12.81 27.30 -6.05
C ILE A 212 13.65 28.29 -5.25
N VAL A 213 13.92 27.98 -3.99
CA VAL A 213 14.67 28.85 -3.07
C VAL A 213 16.16 28.55 -3.03
N ALA A 214 16.57 27.34 -3.45
CA ALA A 214 17.96 27.00 -3.66
C ALA A 214 18.11 26.00 -4.82
N SER A 215 19.28 25.99 -5.45
CA SER A 215 19.64 25.04 -6.50
C SER A 215 21.01 24.44 -6.23
N GLY A 216 21.14 23.14 -6.45
CA GLY A 216 22.37 22.37 -6.28
C GLY A 216 22.66 21.49 -7.51
N PRO A 217 23.65 20.58 -7.41
CA PRO A 217 24.00 19.68 -8.51
C PRO A 217 22.94 18.59 -8.73
N ARG A 218 23.04 17.93 -9.89
CA ARG A 218 22.41 16.62 -10.10
C ARG A 218 23.33 15.52 -9.59
N HIS A 219 22.75 14.38 -9.25
CA HIS A 219 23.43 13.31 -8.51
C HIS A 219 23.41 12.00 -9.28
N SER A 220 24.36 11.10 -9.00
CA SER A 220 24.21 9.72 -9.49
C SER A 220 23.28 8.93 -8.57
N LEU A 221 22.55 7.94 -9.12
CA LEU A 221 21.72 7.06 -8.29
C LEU A 221 22.58 6.31 -7.27
N ASP A 222 23.73 5.78 -7.69
CA ASP A 222 24.60 4.95 -6.84
C ASP A 222 25.13 5.72 -5.64
N GLU A 223 25.53 6.98 -5.84
CA GLU A 223 25.97 7.88 -4.77
C GLU A 223 24.88 8.05 -3.70
N LEU A 224 23.65 8.40 -4.10
CA LEU A 224 22.56 8.58 -3.14
C LEU A 224 22.12 7.26 -2.52
N ALA A 225 22.04 6.19 -3.31
CA ALA A 225 21.67 4.87 -2.83
C ALA A 225 22.67 4.32 -1.80
N SER A 226 23.95 4.68 -1.90
CA SER A 226 24.98 4.29 -0.92
C SER A 226 24.79 4.90 0.47
N LEU A 227 24.04 6.01 0.56
CA LEU A 227 23.71 6.68 1.82
C LEU A 227 22.47 6.10 2.50
N ILE A 228 21.65 5.36 1.75
CA ILE A 228 20.50 4.67 2.32
C ILE A 228 21.06 3.59 3.24
N PRO A 229 20.75 3.63 4.55
CA PRO A 229 21.21 2.62 5.47
C PRO A 229 20.81 1.25 4.92
N ALA A 230 21.75 0.31 4.90
CA ALA A 230 21.43 -1.07 4.62
C ALA A 230 20.28 -1.42 5.55
N GLN A 231 19.13 -1.77 4.99
CA GLN A 231 18.09 -2.35 5.82
C GLN A 231 18.75 -3.59 6.41
N GLU A 232 18.70 -3.75 7.74
CA GLU A 232 18.86 -5.08 8.31
C GLU A 232 18.02 -6.00 7.44
N PRO A 233 18.58 -7.12 6.95
CA PRO A 233 17.89 -7.95 5.98
C PRO A 233 16.48 -8.12 6.52
N GLU A 234 15.50 -7.58 5.78
CA GLU A 234 14.10 -7.92 6.00
C GLU A 234 14.15 -9.43 6.14
N PRO A 235 13.76 -10.03 7.29
CA PRO A 235 13.87 -11.47 7.48
C PRO A 235 13.30 -12.06 6.21
N GLU A 236 14.15 -12.75 5.44
CA GLU A 236 13.97 -12.93 4.00
C GLU A 236 12.49 -13.04 3.73
N ARG A 237 11.94 -12.13 2.91
CA ARG A 237 10.60 -12.32 2.36
C ARG A 237 10.57 -13.74 1.86
N SER A 238 9.98 -14.60 2.68
CA SER A 238 9.95 -16.01 2.42
C SER A 238 8.93 -16.10 1.32
N THR A 239 9.44 -16.07 0.10
CA THR A 239 8.76 -16.54 -1.09
C THR A 239 8.65 -18.07 -1.06
N ALA A 240 8.87 -18.71 0.10
CA ALA A 240 8.06 -19.86 0.40
C ALA A 240 6.60 -19.41 0.34
N PHE A 241 6.01 -19.62 -0.85
CA PHE A 241 4.98 -20.64 -0.90
C PHE A 241 5.43 -21.75 0.05
N VAL A 242 5.02 -21.66 1.30
CA VAL A 242 4.99 -22.80 2.19
C VAL A 242 4.08 -23.74 1.42
N ARG A 243 4.70 -24.64 0.64
CA ARG A 243 4.06 -25.87 0.24
C ARG A 243 3.46 -26.38 1.54
N PRO A 244 2.13 -26.58 1.62
CA PRO A 244 1.52 -27.10 2.83
C PRO A 244 2.37 -28.29 3.25
N ALA A 245 2.85 -28.24 4.49
CA ALA A 245 3.72 -29.27 5.04
C ALA A 245 3.07 -30.62 4.72
N SER A 246 3.69 -31.35 3.78
CA SER A 246 3.41 -32.74 3.40
C SER A 246 2.02 -33.26 3.82
N GLY A 247 0.99 -33.02 2.99
CA GLY A 247 -0.35 -33.51 3.30
C GLY A 247 -1.36 -33.47 2.15
N GLY A 248 -0.95 -33.74 0.91
CA GLY A 248 -1.90 -33.87 -0.22
C GLY A 248 -2.85 -32.67 -0.42
N ALA A 249 -3.90 -32.85 -1.22
CA ALA A 249 -4.95 -31.83 -1.38
C ALA A 249 -5.77 -31.62 -0.09
N ASP A 250 -5.84 -32.64 0.76
CA ASP A 250 -6.65 -32.68 1.98
C ASP A 250 -6.14 -31.71 3.06
N ALA A 251 -4.82 -31.54 3.21
CA ALA A 251 -4.28 -30.63 4.23
C ALA A 251 -4.51 -29.15 3.89
N ALA A 252 -4.50 -28.80 2.60
CA ALA A 252 -4.82 -27.45 2.14
C ALA A 252 -6.31 -27.14 2.35
N GLU A 253 -7.19 -28.12 2.13
CA GLU A 253 -8.63 -28.00 2.35
C GLU A 253 -8.97 -27.84 3.84
N VAL A 254 -8.38 -28.65 4.73
CA VAL A 254 -8.57 -28.55 6.19
C VAL A 254 -8.11 -27.18 6.72
N THR A 255 -6.96 -26.70 6.25
CA THR A 255 -6.41 -25.39 6.65
C THR A 255 -7.31 -24.25 6.17
N ALA A 256 -7.78 -24.31 4.92
CA ALA A 256 -8.69 -23.32 4.37
C ALA A 256 -10.04 -23.32 5.11
N ARG A 257 -10.56 -24.52 5.44
CA ARG A 257 -11.81 -24.69 6.18
C ARG A 257 -11.74 -24.06 7.56
N TRP A 258 -10.71 -24.43 8.34
CA TRP A 258 -10.50 -23.86 9.66
C TRP A 258 -10.31 -22.34 9.62
N SER A 259 -9.56 -21.83 8.65
CA SER A 259 -9.31 -20.39 8.48
C SER A 259 -10.59 -19.60 8.15
N ALA A 260 -11.51 -20.19 7.39
CA ALA A 260 -12.81 -19.60 7.08
C ALA A 260 -13.80 -19.65 8.26
N GLU A 261 -13.73 -20.71 9.09
CA GLU A 261 -14.61 -20.91 10.24
C GLU A 261 -14.14 -20.17 11.52
N THR A 262 -12.88 -19.73 11.56
CA THR A 262 -12.27 -19.11 12.74
C THR A 262 -12.18 -17.60 12.59
N ASP A 263 -12.80 -16.81 13.49
CA ASP A 263 -12.70 -15.35 13.49
C ASP A 263 -11.38 -14.88 14.14
N TRP A 264 -10.87 -13.72 13.72
CA TRP A 264 -9.66 -13.12 14.29
C TRP A 264 -9.77 -12.84 15.79
N ALA A 265 -10.95 -12.45 16.27
CA ALA A 265 -11.22 -12.24 17.69
C ALA A 265 -11.03 -13.53 18.51
N THR A 266 -11.47 -14.66 17.96
CA THR A 266 -11.34 -15.98 18.61
C THR A 266 -9.88 -16.41 18.78
N LEU A 267 -8.97 -15.92 17.92
CA LEU A 267 -7.54 -16.20 18.02
C LEU A 267 -6.80 -15.19 18.92
N LEU A 268 -7.12 -13.90 18.80
CA LEU A 268 -6.31 -12.83 19.36
C LEU A 268 -6.76 -12.39 20.75
N GLU A 269 -8.07 -12.36 21.03
CA GLU A 269 -8.59 -11.90 22.33
C GLU A 269 -8.21 -12.82 23.50
N PRO A 270 -8.24 -14.16 23.37
CA PRO A 270 -7.75 -15.05 24.44
C PRO A 270 -6.26 -14.87 24.74
N ALA A 271 -5.48 -14.44 23.74
CA ALA A 271 -4.08 -14.08 23.89
C ALA A 271 -3.85 -12.65 24.41
N GLY A 272 -4.91 -11.95 24.83
CA GLY A 272 -4.86 -10.62 25.45
C GLY A 272 -4.76 -9.45 24.47
N TRP A 273 -4.93 -9.69 23.16
CA TRP A 273 -5.03 -8.60 22.19
C TRP A 273 -6.40 -7.95 22.25
N THR A 274 -6.45 -6.64 22.03
CA THR A 274 -7.71 -5.89 22.06
C THR A 274 -8.01 -5.28 20.70
N CYS A 275 -9.23 -5.48 20.19
CA CYS A 275 -9.69 -4.80 18.99
C CYS A 275 -9.93 -3.31 19.30
N SER A 276 -9.13 -2.43 18.70
CA SER A 276 -9.22 -0.97 18.89
C SER A 276 -10.10 -0.28 17.85
N ARG A 277 -10.24 -0.89 16.66
CA ARG A 277 -11.09 -0.38 15.58
C ARG A 277 -11.52 -1.54 14.68
N ASP A 278 -12.80 -1.58 14.36
CA ASP A 278 -13.37 -2.47 13.34
C ASP A 278 -13.97 -1.58 12.25
N ASN A 279 -13.42 -1.63 11.04
CA ASN A 279 -14.11 -1.07 9.90
C ASN A 279 -14.92 -2.21 9.28
N CYS A 280 -16.22 -2.00 9.13
CA CYS A 280 -17.21 -2.97 8.66
C CYS A 280 -16.97 -3.54 7.23
N HIS A 281 -15.77 -3.38 6.68
CA HIS A 281 -15.29 -3.86 5.40
C HIS A 281 -14.23 -4.98 5.52
N GLY A 282 -14.08 -5.58 6.70
CA GLY A 282 -13.21 -6.76 6.90
C GLY A 282 -11.76 -6.41 7.18
N GLU A 283 -11.48 -5.18 7.66
CA GLU A 283 -10.19 -4.79 8.21
C GLU A 283 -10.37 -4.36 9.68
N ARG A 284 -9.59 -4.96 10.58
CA ARG A 284 -9.62 -4.67 12.03
C ARG A 284 -8.25 -4.32 12.57
N HIS A 285 -8.21 -3.36 13.48
CA HIS A 285 -7.00 -2.87 14.13
C HIS A 285 -6.89 -3.45 15.55
N TRP A 286 -5.74 -4.05 15.84
CA TRP A 286 -5.48 -4.76 17.09
C TRP A 286 -4.37 -4.10 17.89
N THR A 287 -4.57 -4.00 19.19
CA THR A 287 -3.59 -3.54 20.17
C THR A 287 -3.01 -4.75 20.89
N ARG A 288 -1.67 -4.83 21.00
CA ARG A 288 -0.99 -5.96 21.65
C ARG A 288 -1.20 -5.95 23.18
N PRO A 289 -1.06 -7.11 23.83
CA PRO A 289 -1.01 -7.19 25.29
C PRO A 289 0.08 -6.27 25.88
N GLY A 290 -0.23 -5.58 26.98
CA GLY A 290 0.70 -4.67 27.65
C GLY A 290 0.82 -3.28 27.02
N LYS A 291 0.10 -2.99 25.94
CA LYS A 291 -0.03 -1.63 25.37
C LYS A 291 -1.45 -1.12 25.61
N THR A 292 -1.58 0.08 26.19
CA THR A 292 -2.88 0.64 26.59
C THR A 292 -3.62 1.37 25.46
N SER A 293 -2.93 1.75 24.38
CA SER A 293 -3.55 2.40 23.21
C SER A 293 -2.71 2.29 21.92
N GLY A 294 -3.34 2.48 20.77
CA GLY A 294 -2.72 2.51 19.44
C GLY A 294 -2.68 1.15 18.71
N THR A 295 -2.56 1.17 17.38
CA THR A 295 -2.54 -0.05 16.56
C THR A 295 -1.18 -0.74 16.60
N SER A 296 -1.20 -2.07 16.79
CA SER A 296 -0.04 -2.95 16.80
C SER A 296 -0.09 -4.01 15.69
N ALA A 297 -1.29 -4.36 15.23
CA ALA A 297 -1.50 -5.21 14.07
C ALA A 297 -2.79 -4.83 13.33
N VAL A 298 -2.88 -5.16 12.04
CA VAL A 298 -4.10 -5.01 11.23
C VAL A 298 -4.44 -6.37 10.62
N SER A 299 -5.67 -6.84 10.82
CA SER A 299 -6.16 -8.09 10.22
C SER A 299 -7.07 -7.79 9.03
N HIS A 300 -7.00 -8.61 8.00
CA HIS A 300 -7.90 -8.63 6.86
C HIS A 300 -8.68 -9.94 6.80
N ASP A 301 -9.88 -9.93 6.21
CA ASP A 301 -10.69 -11.14 5.97
C ASP A 301 -10.55 -11.71 4.55
N ASP A 302 -10.11 -10.91 3.57
CA ASP A 302 -9.85 -11.34 2.17
C ASP A 302 -8.62 -10.60 1.57
N PRO A 303 -7.43 -11.24 1.51
CA PRO A 303 -7.11 -12.56 2.06
C PRO A 303 -7.07 -12.54 3.61
N PRO A 304 -7.34 -13.67 4.29
CA PRO A 304 -7.37 -13.73 5.75
C PRO A 304 -5.95 -13.72 6.33
N VAL A 305 -5.36 -12.53 6.43
CA VAL A 305 -3.99 -12.31 6.95
C VAL A 305 -3.97 -11.30 8.10
N LEU A 306 -3.01 -11.45 9.00
CA LEU A 306 -2.70 -10.49 10.06
C LEU A 306 -1.33 -9.86 9.77
N HIS A 307 -1.28 -8.54 9.68
CA HIS A 307 -0.04 -7.79 9.55
C HIS A 307 0.35 -7.18 10.90
N VAL A 308 1.43 -7.66 11.51
CA VAL A 308 1.96 -7.20 12.80
C VAL A 308 3.07 -6.18 12.57
N PHE A 309 2.94 -5.00 13.17
CA PHE A 309 3.89 -3.87 13.01
C PHE A 309 4.90 -3.77 14.16
N THR A 310 4.78 -4.58 15.20
CA THR A 310 5.52 -4.42 16.45
C THR A 310 6.32 -5.68 16.80
N SER A 311 7.59 -5.50 17.18
CA SER A 311 8.47 -6.57 17.67
C SER A 311 8.26 -6.93 19.14
N GLY A 312 7.36 -6.23 19.84
CA GLY A 312 7.06 -6.45 21.25
C GLY A 312 5.95 -7.48 21.51
N SER A 313 5.61 -8.32 20.54
CA SER A 313 4.60 -9.36 20.71
C SER A 313 5.18 -10.75 20.55
N GLU A 314 4.46 -11.75 21.05
CA GLU A 314 4.73 -13.17 20.87
C GLU A 314 4.58 -13.60 19.39
N LEU A 315 3.92 -12.76 18.57
CA LEU A 315 3.78 -12.95 17.14
C LEU A 315 4.93 -12.28 16.37
N PRO A 316 5.44 -12.91 15.30
CA PRO A 316 6.48 -12.34 14.47
C PRO A 316 5.98 -11.09 13.73
N VAL A 317 6.88 -10.12 13.55
CA VAL A 317 6.62 -8.92 12.74
C VAL A 317 6.45 -9.33 11.27
N GLY A 318 5.45 -8.77 10.60
CA GLY A 318 5.14 -9.07 9.21
C GLY A 318 3.74 -9.65 9.01
N THR A 319 3.53 -10.28 7.85
CA THR A 319 2.23 -10.85 7.45
C THR A 319 2.16 -12.33 7.78
N SER A 320 1.18 -12.73 8.57
CA SER A 320 0.96 -14.11 9.03
C SER A 320 -0.45 -14.58 8.67
N THR A 321 -0.61 -15.85 8.30
CA THR A 321 -1.94 -16.45 8.14
C THR A 321 -2.54 -16.80 9.51
N LYS A 322 -3.85 -17.12 9.57
CA LYS A 322 -4.48 -17.59 10.82
C LYS A 322 -3.79 -18.81 11.42
N LEU A 323 -3.28 -19.72 10.58
CA LEU A 323 -2.55 -20.91 11.03
C LEU A 323 -1.20 -20.53 11.66
N ASP A 324 -0.49 -19.59 11.05
CA ASP A 324 0.81 -19.10 11.57
C ASP A 324 0.62 -18.37 12.90
N VAL A 325 -0.46 -17.57 13.02
CA VAL A 325 -0.83 -16.90 14.27
C VAL A 325 -1.16 -17.92 15.35
N TYR A 326 -1.97 -18.94 15.05
CA TYR A 326 -2.30 -19.98 16.02
C TYR A 326 -1.08 -20.81 16.44
N ALA A 327 -0.17 -21.10 15.50
CA ALA A 327 1.09 -21.75 15.81
C ALA A 327 1.96 -20.89 16.74
N GLY A 328 2.04 -19.57 16.49
CA GLY A 328 2.76 -18.62 17.35
C GLY A 328 2.20 -18.57 18.77
N LEU A 329 0.87 -18.53 18.93
CA LEU A 329 0.21 -18.38 20.23
C LEU A 329 0.18 -19.67 21.07
N HIS A 330 0.05 -20.83 20.43
CA HIS A 330 -0.25 -22.08 21.15
C HIS A 330 0.80 -23.19 20.98
N HIS A 331 1.68 -23.07 19.98
CA HIS A 331 2.62 -24.13 19.62
C HIS A 331 4.07 -23.63 19.49
N GLY A 332 4.38 -22.44 20.03
CA GLY A 332 5.74 -21.87 19.98
C GLY A 332 6.27 -21.67 18.57
N GLY A 333 5.38 -21.46 17.59
CA GLY A 333 5.71 -21.33 16.17
C GLY A 333 5.74 -22.65 15.39
N ASP A 334 5.46 -23.81 16.01
CA ASP A 334 5.37 -25.08 15.28
C ASP A 334 4.04 -25.20 14.50
N VAL A 335 4.10 -24.81 13.23
CA VAL A 335 2.98 -24.85 12.28
C VAL A 335 2.46 -26.28 12.05
N ARG A 336 3.33 -27.30 12.14
CA ARG A 336 2.94 -28.70 11.89
C ARG A 336 2.16 -29.26 13.08
N ALA A 337 2.62 -28.98 14.30
CA ALA A 337 1.88 -29.31 15.52
C ALA A 337 0.53 -28.60 15.58
N ALA A 338 0.50 -27.31 15.22
CA ALA A 338 -0.72 -26.52 15.10
C ALA A 338 -1.73 -27.15 14.11
N TRP A 339 -1.26 -27.54 12.93
CA TRP A 339 -2.10 -28.18 11.92
C TRP A 339 -2.70 -29.50 12.41
N HIS A 340 -1.92 -30.36 13.08
CA HIS A 340 -2.44 -31.62 13.63
C HIS A 340 -3.51 -31.41 14.71
N THR A 341 -3.36 -30.40 15.56
CA THR A 341 -4.38 -30.01 16.56
C THR A 341 -5.67 -29.58 15.87
N ILE A 342 -5.58 -28.69 14.88
CA ILE A 342 -6.73 -28.20 14.12
C ILE A 342 -7.41 -29.32 13.33
N ALA A 343 -6.64 -30.15 12.64
CA ALA A 343 -7.15 -31.28 11.87
C ALA A 343 -7.90 -32.29 12.76
N SER A 344 -7.37 -32.56 13.96
CA SER A 344 -8.00 -33.45 14.94
C SER A 344 -9.30 -32.86 15.49
N LEU A 345 -9.32 -31.55 15.78
CA LEU A 345 -10.52 -30.84 16.23
C LEU A 345 -11.63 -30.84 15.16
N LEU A 346 -11.27 -30.59 13.89
CA LEU A 346 -12.23 -30.60 12.78
C LEU A 346 -12.75 -32.00 12.46
N ALA A 347 -11.90 -33.04 12.55
CA ALA A 347 -12.31 -34.42 12.37
C ALA A 347 -13.28 -34.90 13.47
N ALA A 348 -13.14 -34.36 14.69
CA ALA A 348 -14.02 -34.68 15.81
C ALA A 348 -15.36 -33.89 15.81
N ALA A 349 -15.41 -32.71 15.18
CA ALA A 349 -16.53 -31.77 15.31
C ALA A 349 -17.57 -31.83 14.16
N GLY A 350 -17.32 -32.57 13.08
CA GLY A 350 -18.17 -32.54 11.87
C GLY A 350 -18.17 -31.16 11.18
N PRO A 351 -18.94 -30.96 10.09
CA PRO A 351 -19.04 -29.66 9.41
C PRO A 351 -19.86 -28.63 10.19
N ASN A 352 -19.25 -27.48 10.51
CA ASN A 352 -19.96 -26.33 11.07
C ASN A 352 -20.76 -25.58 9.99
N VAL A 353 -21.91 -26.13 9.65
CA VAL A 353 -22.76 -25.60 8.56
C VAL A 353 -23.26 -24.19 8.85
N ALA A 354 -23.47 -23.82 10.11
CA ALA A 354 -23.83 -22.46 10.50
C ALA A 354 -22.70 -21.46 10.22
N GLY A 355 -21.45 -21.84 10.50
CA GLY A 355 -20.27 -21.04 10.16
C GLY A 355 -20.08 -20.89 8.65
N LEU A 356 -20.21 -21.99 7.90
CA LEU A 356 -20.16 -21.97 6.43
C LEU A 356 -21.27 -21.11 5.81
N ALA A 357 -22.48 -21.13 6.37
CA ALA A 357 -23.58 -20.28 5.94
C ALA A 357 -23.26 -18.79 6.18
N ARG A 358 -22.69 -18.45 7.33
CA ARG A 358 -22.25 -17.07 7.63
C ARG A 358 -21.14 -16.61 6.67
N PHE A 359 -20.17 -17.47 6.37
CA PHE A 359 -19.14 -17.16 5.38
C PHE A 359 -19.73 -16.84 3.99
N VAL A 360 -20.74 -17.60 3.56
CA VAL A 360 -21.45 -17.32 2.29
C VAL A 360 -22.23 -16.01 2.36
N ALA A 361 -22.92 -15.75 3.47
CA ALA A 361 -23.80 -14.60 3.67
C ALA A 361 -23.06 -13.28 3.93
N ASP A 362 -21.89 -13.30 4.58
CA ASP A 362 -21.26 -12.10 5.12
C ASP A 362 -19.83 -11.88 4.63
N GLY A 363 -19.17 -12.92 4.10
CA GLY A 363 -17.80 -12.80 3.62
C GLY A 363 -17.69 -11.92 2.36
N GLY A 364 -16.73 -10.99 2.33
CA GLY A 364 -16.25 -10.28 1.13
C GLY A 364 -17.28 -9.63 0.18
N PRO A 365 -16.86 -9.22 -1.02
CA PRO A 365 -17.73 -8.55 -2.00
C PRO A 365 -18.89 -9.43 -2.47
N ALA A 366 -20.05 -8.82 -2.78
CA ALA A 366 -21.30 -9.51 -3.10
C ALA A 366 -21.20 -10.34 -4.39
N GLU A 367 -20.42 -9.89 -5.37
CA GLU A 367 -20.18 -10.57 -6.65
C GLU A 367 -19.45 -11.91 -6.50
N ARG A 368 -18.76 -12.13 -5.37
CA ARG A 368 -18.04 -13.38 -5.08
C ARG A 368 -18.89 -14.43 -4.34
N THR A 369 -20.15 -14.14 -4.04
CA THR A 369 -21.04 -15.03 -3.26
C THR A 369 -21.21 -16.41 -3.90
N GLY A 370 -21.32 -16.47 -5.23
CA GLY A 370 -21.41 -17.75 -5.94
C GLY A 370 -20.15 -18.61 -5.79
N GLY A 371 -18.96 -17.99 -5.79
CA GLY A 371 -17.69 -18.69 -5.56
C GLY A 371 -17.57 -19.23 -4.13
N ARG A 372 -17.98 -18.44 -3.14
CA ARG A 372 -18.05 -18.87 -1.74
C ARG A 372 -19.02 -20.03 -1.53
N LEU A 373 -20.17 -20.01 -2.20
CA LEU A 373 -21.14 -21.11 -2.15
C LEU A 373 -20.59 -22.40 -2.78
N VAL A 374 -19.91 -22.31 -3.95
CA VAL A 374 -19.22 -23.48 -4.54
C VAL A 374 -18.23 -24.07 -3.54
N TRP A 375 -17.45 -23.21 -2.88
CA TRP A 375 -16.44 -23.64 -1.92
C TRP A 375 -17.07 -24.25 -0.66
N ALA A 376 -18.06 -23.60 -0.05
CA ALA A 376 -18.74 -24.10 1.16
C ALA A 376 -19.46 -25.42 0.90
N ALA A 377 -20.04 -25.60 -0.29
CA ALA A 377 -20.67 -26.84 -0.71
C ALA A 377 -19.68 -28.01 -0.82
N ARG A 378 -18.40 -27.76 -1.14
CA ARG A 378 -17.36 -28.81 -1.15
C ARG A 378 -17.12 -29.37 0.25
N GLN A 379 -17.16 -28.51 1.27
CA GLN A 379 -16.84 -28.86 2.65
C GLN A 379 -17.84 -29.85 3.27
N ILE A 380 -19.01 -30.00 2.65
CA ILE A 380 -20.05 -30.95 3.07
C ILE A 380 -20.27 -32.07 2.05
N ALA A 381 -19.44 -32.18 1.01
CA ALA A 381 -19.70 -33.07 -0.12
C ALA A 381 -19.68 -34.57 0.26
N THR A 382 -18.92 -34.93 1.29
CA THR A 382 -18.75 -36.31 1.78
C THR A 382 -19.70 -36.65 2.94
N GLU A 383 -20.49 -35.69 3.41
CA GLU A 383 -21.38 -35.89 4.55
C GLU A 383 -22.63 -36.70 4.18
N ALA A 384 -23.06 -37.57 5.09
CA ALA A 384 -24.27 -38.38 4.92
C ALA A 384 -25.51 -37.49 4.68
N ASP A 385 -25.59 -36.35 5.36
CA ASP A 385 -26.71 -35.42 5.30
C ASP A 385 -26.50 -34.22 4.36
N ARG A 386 -25.54 -34.29 3.42
CA ARG A 386 -25.16 -33.18 2.53
C ARG A 386 -26.34 -32.49 1.83
N ASN A 387 -27.38 -33.24 1.47
CA ASN A 387 -28.58 -32.73 0.80
C ASN A 387 -29.46 -31.85 1.71
N ILE A 388 -29.36 -32.03 3.03
CA ILE A 388 -30.02 -31.22 4.04
C ILE A 388 -29.15 -30.00 4.35
N LEU A 389 -27.85 -30.22 4.56
CA LEU A 389 -26.88 -29.17 4.90
C LEU A 389 -26.73 -28.10 3.80
N ILE A 390 -26.74 -28.52 2.52
CA ILE A 390 -26.59 -27.59 1.39
C ILE A 390 -27.72 -26.57 1.29
N ARG A 391 -28.92 -26.88 1.83
CA ARG A 391 -30.06 -25.95 1.81
C ARG A 391 -29.79 -24.69 2.62
N GLN A 392 -29.04 -24.82 3.72
CA GLN A 392 -28.66 -23.67 4.55
C GLN A 392 -27.69 -22.75 3.82
N LEU A 393 -26.74 -23.33 3.07
CA LEU A 393 -25.76 -22.57 2.28
C LEU A 393 -26.42 -21.87 1.08
N ILE A 394 -27.34 -22.54 0.40
CA ILE A 394 -28.12 -21.94 -0.70
C ILE A 394 -28.96 -20.78 -0.16
N ARG A 395 -29.63 -20.96 0.98
CA ARG A 395 -30.43 -19.91 1.60
C ARG A 395 -29.58 -18.68 1.95
N ALA A 396 -28.42 -18.89 2.56
CA ALA A 396 -27.47 -17.81 2.87
C ALA A 396 -27.03 -17.02 1.62
N ALA A 397 -26.78 -17.70 0.49
CA ALA A 397 -26.42 -17.02 -0.75
C ALA A 397 -27.59 -16.22 -1.35
N VAL A 398 -28.80 -16.77 -1.28
CA VAL A 398 -30.02 -16.12 -1.79
C VAL A 398 -30.38 -14.90 -0.95
N ASP A 399 -30.26 -14.99 0.38
CA ASP A 399 -30.50 -13.88 1.29
C ASP A 399 -29.51 -12.72 1.04
N ARG A 400 -28.30 -13.02 0.53
CA ARG A 400 -27.31 -12.03 0.07
C ARG A 400 -27.54 -11.51 -1.36
N GLY A 401 -28.63 -11.91 -2.02
CA GLY A 401 -29.03 -11.42 -3.34
C GLY A 401 -28.55 -12.24 -4.54
N LEU A 402 -27.99 -13.45 -4.32
CA LEU A 402 -27.69 -14.37 -5.42
C LEU A 402 -28.99 -15.04 -5.93
N PRO A 403 -29.32 -14.99 -7.23
CA PRO A 403 -30.51 -15.66 -7.76
C PRO A 403 -30.52 -17.16 -7.41
N LEU A 404 -31.68 -17.69 -7.00
CA LEU A 404 -31.83 -19.07 -6.52
C LEU A 404 -31.30 -20.11 -7.51
N ASP A 405 -31.53 -19.92 -8.81
CA ASP A 405 -31.06 -20.79 -9.87
C ASP A 405 -29.52 -20.79 -9.98
N THR A 406 -28.90 -19.63 -9.76
CA THR A 406 -27.44 -19.45 -9.75
C THR A 406 -26.84 -20.04 -8.48
N ALA A 407 -27.49 -19.86 -7.33
CA ALA A 407 -27.09 -20.47 -6.06
C ALA A 407 -27.16 -22.01 -6.15
N ALA A 408 -28.24 -22.56 -6.71
CA ALA A 408 -28.39 -24.00 -6.91
C ALA A 408 -27.30 -24.58 -7.83
N ARG A 409 -26.98 -23.91 -8.95
CA ARG A 409 -25.88 -24.33 -9.84
C ARG A 409 -24.51 -24.29 -9.16
N ALA A 410 -24.26 -23.25 -8.37
CA ALA A 410 -23.02 -23.11 -7.59
C ALA A 410 -22.88 -24.23 -6.55
N ALA A 411 -23.95 -24.51 -5.80
CA ALA A 411 -24.00 -25.61 -4.84
C ALA A 411 -23.71 -26.97 -5.49
N VAL A 412 -24.38 -27.29 -6.61
CA VAL A 412 -24.15 -28.54 -7.36
C VAL A 412 -22.72 -28.64 -7.86
N ARG A 413 -22.12 -27.54 -8.32
CA ARG A 413 -20.72 -27.51 -8.75
C ARG A 413 -19.76 -27.81 -7.61
N GLY A 414 -20.04 -27.34 -6.40
CA GLY A 414 -19.25 -27.66 -5.21
C GLY A 414 -19.35 -29.13 -4.81
N LEU A 415 -20.55 -29.70 -4.84
CA LEU A 415 -20.79 -31.10 -4.49
C LEU A 415 -20.17 -32.12 -5.47
N ARG A 416 -19.91 -31.74 -6.73
CA ARG A 416 -19.43 -32.65 -7.79
C ARG A 416 -17.91 -32.73 -7.96
N SER A 417 -17.11 -31.88 -7.30
CA SER A 417 -15.67 -31.75 -7.63
C SER A 417 -14.75 -32.87 -7.12
N GLN A 418 -15.28 -33.95 -6.54
CA GLN A 418 -14.49 -35.09 -6.02
C GLN A 418 -14.55 -36.35 -6.91
N GLU A 419 -15.40 -36.40 -7.95
CA GLU A 419 -15.52 -37.61 -8.80
C GLU A 419 -14.42 -37.77 -9.87
N ARG A 420 -13.43 -36.87 -9.93
CA ARG A 420 -12.46 -36.82 -11.05
C ARG A 420 -11.05 -37.32 -10.76
N THR A 421 -10.83 -38.01 -9.63
CA THR A 421 -9.53 -38.56 -9.24
C THR A 421 -9.58 -40.05 -8.85
N ALA A 422 -10.37 -40.85 -9.56
CA ALA A 422 -10.15 -42.31 -9.59
C ALA A 422 -9.30 -42.64 -10.83
N PRO A 423 -8.09 -43.20 -10.68
CA PRO A 423 -7.35 -43.70 -11.83
C PRO A 423 -8.08 -44.90 -12.42
N VAL A 424 -8.39 -44.82 -13.71
CA VAL A 424 -8.85 -45.97 -14.50
C VAL A 424 -7.68 -46.96 -14.56
N GLY A 425 -7.83 -48.08 -13.85
CA GLY A 425 -6.88 -49.17 -13.92
C GLY A 425 -6.91 -49.86 -15.28
N HIS A 426 -5.73 -50.02 -15.87
CA HIS A 426 -5.36 -51.16 -16.70
C HIS A 426 -3.91 -51.52 -16.42
#